data_AF-A0AA35YU07-F1
#
_entry.id   AF-A0AA35YU07-F1
#
_cell.length_a   1.000
_cell.length_b   1.000
_cell.length_c   1.000
_cell.angle_alpha   90.00
_cell.angle_beta   90.00
_cell.angle_gamma   90.00
#
_symmetry.space_group_name_H-M   'P 1'
#
loop_
_entity.id
_entity.type
_entity.pdbx_description
1 polymer ?
#
loop_
_entity_poly.entity_id
_entity_poly.type
_entity_poly.pdbx_seq_one_letter_code
_entity_poly.pdbx_strand_id
1 'polypeptide(L)'
;MFKSRVNMGSMLKTLAIFLSLSTLVYTPVSSTSVDELVRIKLKKVKFSETNSDVTLKASVRKYTKSLNNLGDSTKSDIIALNNYMNAQYFGEIGIGTPPQKFNVIFDTASANLWVPSSECLFSASCSSHRKYESSKSSTYKANG
;
A
#
# COMPACT_ATOMS: atom_id res chain seq x y z
N MET A 1 -37.32 -49.73 -38.56
CA MET A 1 -36.10 -49.07 -39.08
C MET A 1 -36.37 -47.56 -39.16
N PHE A 2 -36.14 -46.80 -38.08
CA PHE A 2 -36.39 -45.36 -38.03
C PHE A 2 -35.13 -44.60 -38.49
N LYS A 3 -35.21 -43.94 -39.65
CA LYS A 3 -34.15 -43.07 -40.16
C LYS A 3 -34.44 -41.64 -39.66
N SER A 4 -33.85 -41.27 -38.52
CA SER A 4 -33.94 -39.89 -38.02
C SER A 4 -33.13 -38.98 -38.92
N ARG A 5 -33.81 -38.03 -39.57
CA ARG A 5 -33.20 -37.05 -40.47
C ARG A 5 -32.73 -35.87 -39.62
N VAL A 6 -31.45 -35.86 -39.25
CA VAL A 6 -30.84 -34.72 -38.57
C VAL A 6 -30.83 -33.52 -39.51
N ASN A 7 -31.42 -32.41 -39.08
CA ASN A 7 -31.51 -31.19 -39.88
C ASN A 7 -30.16 -30.44 -39.82
N MET A 8 -29.47 -30.35 -40.95
CA MET A 8 -28.14 -29.74 -41.10
C MET A 8 -28.07 -28.30 -40.54
N GLY A 9 -29.19 -27.55 -40.61
CA GLY A 9 -29.29 -26.19 -40.06
C GLY A 9 -29.27 -26.13 -38.53
N SER A 10 -29.65 -27.20 -37.83
CA SER A 10 -29.58 -27.29 -36.36
C SER A 10 -28.15 -27.59 -35.88
N MET A 11 -27.42 -28.42 -36.65
CA MET A 11 -26.02 -28.74 -36.38
C MET A 11 -25.12 -27.50 -36.51
N LEU A 12 -25.33 -26.68 -37.55
CA LEU A 12 -24.56 -25.47 -37.78
C LEU A 12 -24.77 -24.39 -36.70
N LYS A 13 -26.01 -24.24 -36.21
CA LYS A 13 -26.34 -23.31 -35.11
C LYS A 13 -25.72 -23.75 -33.78
N THR A 14 -25.77 -25.04 -33.49
CA THR A 14 -25.17 -25.61 -32.28
C THR A 14 -23.65 -25.42 -32.27
N LEU A 15 -22.98 -25.69 -33.39
CA LEU A 15 -21.53 -25.46 -33.56
C LEU A 15 -21.14 -23.98 -33.40
N ALA A 16 -21.92 -23.05 -33.95
CA ALA A 16 -21.66 -21.62 -33.82
C ALA A 16 -21.78 -21.13 -32.36
N ILE A 17 -22.75 -21.67 -31.59
CA ILE A 17 -22.92 -21.34 -30.17
C ILE A 17 -21.71 -21.84 -29.36
N PHE A 18 -21.25 -23.06 -29.59
CA PHE A 18 -20.06 -23.60 -28.91
C PHE A 18 -18.77 -22.84 -29.24
N LEU A 19 -18.59 -22.39 -30.48
CA LEU A 19 -17.45 -21.56 -30.89
C LEU A 19 -17.50 -20.16 -30.27
N SER A 20 -18.69 -19.60 -30.05
CA SER A 20 -18.82 -18.29 -29.40
C SER A 20 -18.51 -18.34 -27.90
N LEU A 21 -18.90 -19.41 -27.20
CA LEU A 21 -18.67 -19.56 -25.77
C LEU A 21 -17.18 -19.81 -25.41
N SER A 22 -16.41 -20.43 -26.30
CA SER A 22 -14.99 -20.72 -26.02
C SER A 22 -14.10 -19.48 -26.04
N THR A 23 -14.49 -18.43 -26.77
CA THR A 23 -13.72 -17.18 -26.86
C THR A 23 -13.82 -16.29 -25.62
N LEU A 24 -14.85 -16.46 -24.79
CA LEU A 24 -14.99 -15.71 -23.53
C LEU A 24 -14.00 -16.15 -22.43
N VAL A 25 -13.36 -17.31 -22.58
CA VAL A 25 -12.49 -17.92 -21.55
C VAL A 25 -11.00 -17.56 -21.75
N TYR A 26 -10.63 -16.93 -22.88
CA TYR A 26 -9.25 -16.63 -23.25
C TYR A 26 -8.86 -15.15 -23.07
N THR A 27 -9.30 -14.50 -21.99
CA THR A 27 -8.70 -13.21 -21.63
C THR A 27 -7.41 -13.47 -20.82
N PRO A 28 -6.23 -13.05 -21.31
CA PRO A 28 -5.01 -13.15 -20.52
C PRO A 28 -5.10 -12.14 -19.37
N VAL A 29 -5.31 -12.64 -18.15
CA VAL A 29 -5.07 -11.88 -16.91
C VAL A 29 -3.58 -11.56 -16.86
N SER A 30 -3.23 -10.34 -17.21
CA SER A 30 -1.87 -9.82 -17.03
C SER A 30 -1.79 -9.15 -15.66
N SER A 31 -1.36 -9.88 -14.64
CA SER A 31 -1.07 -9.31 -13.32
C SER A 31 0.31 -8.64 -13.36
N THR A 32 0.36 -7.34 -13.58
CA THR A 32 1.59 -6.57 -13.39
C THR A 32 1.67 -6.08 -11.94
N SER A 33 2.20 -6.90 -11.03
CA SER A 33 2.57 -6.44 -9.69
C SER A 33 3.95 -5.79 -9.77
N VAL A 34 3.97 -4.48 -10.00
CA VAL A 34 5.18 -3.68 -9.76
C VAL A 34 5.27 -3.44 -8.24
N ASP A 35 5.75 -4.45 -7.51
CA ASP A 35 6.11 -4.28 -6.10
C ASP A 35 7.42 -3.47 -6.03
N GLU A 36 7.28 -2.16 -6.25
CA GLU A 36 8.36 -1.22 -6.04
C GLU A 36 8.60 -1.09 -4.53
N LEU A 37 9.60 -1.80 -4.04
CA LEU A 37 10.01 -1.77 -2.63
C LEU A 37 10.53 -0.37 -2.27
N VAL A 38 9.76 0.37 -1.47
CA VAL A 38 10.19 1.65 -0.90
C VAL A 38 11.23 1.39 0.19
N ARG A 39 12.50 1.79 -0.06
CA ARG A 39 13.61 1.62 0.89
C ARG A 39 13.81 2.90 1.73
N ILE A 40 13.38 2.85 2.98
CA ILE A 40 13.55 3.95 3.94
C ILE A 40 14.87 3.76 4.71
N LYS A 41 15.80 4.71 4.60
CA LYS A 41 17.07 4.65 5.35
C LYS A 41 16.86 5.17 6.78
N LEU A 42 17.27 4.38 7.78
CA LEU A 42 17.18 4.77 9.19
C LEU A 42 18.50 5.39 9.67
N LYS A 43 18.42 6.55 10.33
CA LYS A 43 19.55 7.17 11.03
C LYS A 43 19.25 7.24 12.53
N LYS A 44 20.01 6.51 13.34
CA LYS A 44 19.88 6.53 14.80
C LYS A 44 20.31 7.88 15.36
N VAL A 45 19.37 8.63 15.91
CA VAL A 45 19.66 9.85 16.68
C VAL A 45 19.70 9.47 18.16
N LYS A 46 20.82 9.74 18.85
CA LYS A 46 20.91 9.53 20.30
C LYS A 46 20.02 10.57 20.98
N PHE A 47 19.00 10.10 21.70
CA PHE A 47 18.12 10.97 22.47
C PHE A 47 18.79 11.28 23.81
N SER A 48 19.05 12.57 24.07
CA SER A 48 19.42 13.06 25.40
C SER A 48 18.15 13.62 26.03
N GLU A 49 17.84 13.12 27.23
CA GLU A 49 16.59 13.24 27.96
C GLU A 49 16.36 14.63 28.56
N THR A 50 16.47 15.69 27.75
CA THR A 50 16.18 17.06 28.18
C THR A 50 15.36 17.79 27.12
N ASN A 51 14.07 17.99 27.42
CA ASN A 51 13.07 18.76 26.65
C ASN A 51 13.03 18.46 25.14
N SER A 52 12.35 17.35 24.84
CA SER A 52 12.30 16.60 23.58
C SER A 52 11.86 17.39 22.34
N ASP A 53 10.83 18.22 22.45
CA ASP A 53 10.14 18.75 21.26
C ASP A 53 10.96 19.84 20.54
N VAL A 54 11.59 20.74 21.31
CA VAL A 54 12.36 21.86 20.76
C VAL A 54 13.69 21.38 20.18
N THR A 55 14.36 20.44 20.86
CA THR A 55 15.67 19.92 20.44
C THR A 55 15.56 19.00 19.22
N LEU A 56 14.49 18.19 19.12
CA LEU A 56 14.20 17.38 17.93
C LEU A 56 13.88 18.28 16.73
N LYS A 57 13.01 19.28 16.89
CA LYS A 57 12.69 20.24 15.82
C LYS A 57 13.92 20.99 15.33
N ALA A 58 14.80 21.42 16.24
CA ALA A 58 16.06 22.07 15.88
C ALA A 58 17.02 21.14 15.12
N SER A 59 17.14 19.89 15.56
CA SER A 59 18.00 18.88 14.94
C SER A 59 17.50 18.47 13.55
N VAL A 60 16.18 18.29 13.41
CA VAL A 60 15.52 18.04 12.12
C VAL A 60 15.71 19.23 11.18
N ARG A 61 15.53 20.47 11.66
CA ARG A 61 15.73 21.69 10.86
C ARG A 61 17.17 21.86 10.39
N LYS A 62 18.15 21.52 11.25
CA LYS A 62 19.58 21.54 10.89
C LYS A 62 19.88 20.49 9.81
N TYR A 63 19.25 19.32 9.90
CA TYR A 63 19.42 18.25 8.93
C TYR A 63 18.78 18.57 7.57
N THR A 64 17.53 19.08 7.56
CA THR A 64 16.86 19.49 6.33
C THR A 64 17.57 20.66 5.64
N LYS A 65 18.10 21.61 6.41
CA LYS A 65 18.93 22.70 5.87
C LYS A 65 20.25 22.19 5.26
N SER A 66 20.87 21.16 5.87
CA SER A 66 22.08 20.54 5.34
C SER A 66 21.84 19.78 4.04
N LEU A 67 20.66 19.16 3.86
CA LEU A 67 20.30 18.46 2.62
C LEU A 67 19.98 19.41 1.47
N ASN A 68 19.33 20.54 1.74
CA ASN A 68 19.04 21.54 0.71
C ASN A 68 20.31 22.19 0.12
N ASN A 69 21.43 22.16 0.85
CA ASN A 69 22.72 22.67 0.39
C ASN A 69 23.56 21.63 -0.37
N LEU A 70 23.16 20.35 -0.36
CA LEU A 70 23.83 19.29 -1.11
C LEU A 70 23.02 19.04 -2.38
N GLY A 71 23.27 19.89 -3.37
CA GLY A 71 22.63 19.80 -4.67
C GLY A 71 22.84 18.43 -5.30
N ASP A 72 21.71 17.88 -5.74
CA ASP A 72 21.56 16.85 -6.77
C ASP A 72 21.66 15.37 -6.35
N SER A 73 20.57 14.67 -6.67
CA SER A 73 20.46 13.22 -6.94
C SER A 73 20.28 12.17 -5.83
N THR A 74 20.27 12.50 -4.54
CA THR A 74 19.68 11.58 -3.54
C THR A 74 18.91 12.34 -2.46
N LYS A 75 17.64 12.67 -2.75
CA LYS A 75 16.64 13.01 -1.73
C LYS A 75 16.37 11.74 -0.93
N SER A 76 17.31 11.39 -0.05
CA SER A 76 17.23 10.18 0.76
C SER A 76 15.97 10.27 1.63
N ASP A 77 15.08 9.29 1.46
CA ASP A 77 13.87 9.06 2.25
C ASP A 77 14.22 8.80 3.71
N ILE A 78 14.47 9.89 4.43
CA ILE A 78 14.81 9.86 5.84
C ILE A 78 13.53 10.17 6.60
N ILE A 79 13.01 9.12 7.23
CA ILE A 79 11.87 9.23 8.12
C ILE A 79 12.40 9.47 9.53
N ALA A 80 11.89 10.53 10.17
CA ALA A 80 12.16 10.79 11.58
C ALA A 80 11.45 9.73 12.42
N LEU A 81 12.21 9.03 13.26
CA LEU A 81 11.68 8.04 14.18
C LEU A 81 11.59 8.61 15.58
N ASN A 82 10.44 8.41 16.21
CA ASN A 82 10.22 8.69 17.62
C ASN A 82 10.39 7.39 18.41
N ASN A 83 10.97 7.52 19.60
CA ASN A 83 11.18 6.42 20.52
C ASN A 83 10.08 6.45 21.59
N TYR A 84 9.23 5.42 21.62
CA TYR A 84 8.31 5.21 22.72
C TYR A 84 8.91 4.23 23.71
N MET A 85 9.20 4.70 24.93
CA MET A 85 9.61 3.87 26.08
C MET A 85 10.85 2.99 25.85
N ASN A 86 11.77 3.36 24.95
CA ASN A 86 12.94 2.54 24.54
C ASN A 86 12.59 1.18 23.93
N ALA A 87 11.33 0.96 23.53
CA ALA A 87 10.85 -0.35 23.06
C ALA A 87 10.50 -0.37 21.57
N GLN A 88 10.04 0.75 20.99
CA GLN A 88 9.54 0.78 19.61
C GLN A 88 9.90 2.08 18.90
N TYR A 89 10.46 1.96 17.69
CA TYR A 89 10.67 3.08 16.78
C TYR A 89 9.46 3.24 15.88
N PHE A 90 8.80 4.40 15.94
CA PHE A 90 7.67 4.71 15.09
C PHE A 90 7.93 5.94 14.23
N GLY A 91 7.32 6.01 13.05
CA GLY A 91 7.39 7.18 12.17
C GLY A 91 6.10 7.37 11.38
N GLU A 92 5.97 8.54 10.77
CA GLU A 92 4.80 8.87 9.94
C GLU A 92 5.01 8.40 8.49
N ILE A 93 4.02 7.71 7.93
CA ILE A 93 3.93 7.36 6.52
C ILE A 93 2.64 7.93 5.90
N GLY A 94 2.60 8.05 4.58
CA GLY A 94 1.39 8.42 3.82
C GLY A 94 0.95 7.28 2.92
N ILE A 95 -0.34 6.92 2.95
CA ILE A 95 -0.93 5.87 2.10
C ILE A 95 -2.02 6.48 1.21
N GLY A 96 -2.02 6.13 -0.07
CA GLY A 96 -3.01 6.58 -1.05
C GLY A 96 -2.73 7.95 -1.67
N THR A 97 -3.63 8.40 -2.54
CA THR A 97 -3.53 9.69 -3.24
C THR A 97 -4.85 10.46 -3.18
N PRO A 98 -4.94 11.61 -2.47
CA PRO A 98 -3.86 12.24 -1.72
C PRO A 98 -3.42 11.41 -0.49
N PRO A 99 -2.19 11.61 0.02
CA PRO A 99 -1.66 10.80 1.12
C PRO A 99 -2.46 10.94 2.43
N GLN A 100 -2.96 9.81 2.95
CA GLN A 100 -3.53 9.70 4.29
C GLN A 100 -2.43 9.29 5.28
N LYS A 101 -2.25 10.05 6.36
CA LYS A 101 -1.08 9.95 7.25
C LYS A 101 -1.29 8.99 8.43
N PHE A 102 -0.35 8.08 8.64
CA PHE A 102 -0.37 7.08 9.71
C PHE A 102 0.97 7.04 10.47
N ASN A 103 0.90 6.88 11.79
CA ASN A 103 2.07 6.52 12.59
C ASN A 103 2.18 5.00 12.60
N VAL A 104 3.31 4.47 12.14
CA VAL A 104 3.58 3.03 12.07
C VAL A 104 4.86 2.68 12.81
N ILE A 105 4.91 1.45 13.31
CA ILE A 105 6.12 0.87 13.89
C ILE A 105 6.96 0.28 12.76
N PHE A 106 8.26 0.57 12.75
CA PHE A 106 9.20 -0.05 11.82
C PHE A 106 9.69 -1.37 12.41
N ASP A 107 8.91 -2.42 12.18
CA ASP A 107 9.20 -3.78 12.65
C ASP A 107 10.09 -4.53 11.65
N THR A 108 11.30 -4.89 12.06
CA THR A 108 12.25 -5.65 11.24
C THR A 108 11.95 -7.14 11.21
N ALA A 109 11.07 -7.64 12.09
CA ALA A 109 10.75 -9.06 12.19
C ALA A 109 9.58 -9.49 11.28
N SER A 110 9.01 -8.57 10.51
CA SER A 110 7.91 -8.84 9.58
C SER A 110 8.10 -8.11 8.25
N ALA A 111 7.35 -8.55 7.23
CA ALA A 111 7.35 -7.95 5.89
C ALA A 111 5.98 -7.34 5.52
N ASN A 112 5.04 -7.32 6.47
CA ASN A 112 3.68 -6.87 6.24
C ASN A 112 3.50 -5.41 6.64
N LEU A 113 2.82 -4.63 5.79
CA LEU A 113 2.27 -3.34 6.15
C LEU A 113 0.75 -3.46 6.28
N TRP A 114 0.19 -3.02 7.40
CA TRP A 114 -1.25 -2.97 7.61
C TRP A 114 -1.63 -1.69 8.36
N VAL A 115 -2.82 -1.17 8.06
CA VAL A 115 -3.45 -0.04 8.76
C VAL A 115 -4.92 -0.36 9.00
N PRO A 116 -5.55 0.17 10.06
CA PRO A 116 -6.98 -0.01 10.28
C PRO A 116 -7.81 0.53 9.10
N SER A 117 -8.76 -0.25 8.59
CA SER A 117 -9.73 0.21 7.57
C SER A 117 -10.77 1.16 8.18
N SER A 118 -11.33 2.07 7.40
CA SER A 118 -12.50 2.87 7.80
C SER A 118 -13.71 2.02 8.21
N GLU A 119 -13.80 0.82 7.66
CA GLU A 119 -14.81 -0.21 7.95
C GLU A 119 -14.58 -0.92 9.30
N CYS A 120 -13.44 -0.66 9.95
CA CYS A 120 -13.18 -1.08 11.33
C CYS A 120 -14.11 -0.28 12.27
N LEU A 121 -15.07 -0.97 12.90
CA LEU A 121 -16.06 -0.35 13.81
C LEU A 121 -15.96 -0.81 15.27
N PHE A 122 -15.64 -2.08 15.52
CA PHE A 122 -15.88 -2.71 16.83
C PHE A 122 -14.64 -3.05 17.66
N SER A 123 -13.43 -2.80 17.14
CA SER A 123 -12.18 -3.04 17.87
C SER A 123 -11.67 -1.77 18.55
N ALA A 124 -11.01 -1.93 19.71
CA ALA A 124 -10.36 -0.83 20.42
C ALA A 124 -9.38 -0.05 19.54
N SER A 125 -8.71 -0.74 18.60
CA SER A 125 -7.82 -0.11 17.62
C SER A 125 -8.57 0.80 16.64
N CYS A 126 -9.83 0.50 16.31
CA CYS A 126 -10.63 1.30 15.38
C CYS A 126 -10.97 2.70 15.94
N SER A 127 -11.13 2.81 17.26
CA SER A 127 -11.52 4.05 17.93
C SER A 127 -10.32 4.93 18.30
N SER A 128 -9.16 4.30 18.54
CA SER A 128 -7.95 4.98 19.03
C SER A 128 -6.94 5.30 17.93
N HIS A 129 -7.07 4.73 16.73
CA HIS A 129 -6.13 4.92 15.62
C HIS A 129 -6.80 5.56 14.41
N ARG A 130 -5.99 6.25 13.60
CA ARG A 130 -6.42 6.71 12.28
C ARG A 130 -6.78 5.52 11.40
N LYS A 131 -7.82 5.69 10.59
CA LYS A 131 -8.34 4.68 9.68
C LYS A 131 -8.09 5.08 8.23
N TYR A 132 -7.80 4.10 7.39
CA TYR A 132 -7.65 4.28 5.95
C TYR A 132 -9.01 4.26 5.26
N GLU A 133 -9.31 5.35 4.55
CA GLU A 133 -10.51 5.49 3.75
C GLU A 133 -10.16 5.24 2.27
N SER A 134 -10.44 4.04 1.78
CA SER A 134 -10.16 3.65 0.39
C SER A 134 -10.87 4.54 -0.62
N SER A 135 -12.10 4.97 -0.32
CA SER A 135 -12.91 5.87 -1.16
C SER A 135 -12.31 7.26 -1.36
N LYS A 136 -11.41 7.70 -0.46
CA LYS A 136 -10.72 9.01 -0.55
C LYS A 136 -9.36 8.92 -1.25
N SER A 137 -8.99 7.75 -1.80
CA SER A 137 -7.71 7.54 -2.47
C SER A 137 -7.92 7.19 -3.93
N SER A 138 -7.49 8.08 -4.82
CA SER A 138 -7.51 7.90 -6.29
C SER A 138 -6.58 6.78 -6.78
N THR A 139 -5.57 6.39 -5.99
CA THR A 139 -4.67 5.28 -6.31
C THR A 139 -5.03 3.97 -5.62
N TYR A 140 -6.16 3.92 -4.90
CA TYR A 140 -6.65 2.67 -4.33
C TYR A 140 -7.03 1.68 -5.43
N LYS A 141 -6.65 0.42 -5.22
CA LYS A 141 -7.11 -0.72 -6.02
C LYS A 141 -7.62 -1.79 -5.07
N ALA A 142 -8.87 -2.18 -5.24
CA ALA A 142 -9.43 -3.31 -4.49
C ALA A 142 -8.67 -4.59 -4.83
N ASN A 143 -8.42 -5.41 -3.81
CA ASN A 143 -7.78 -6.71 -3.97
C ASN A 143 -8.75 -7.77 -3.46
N GLY A 144 -9.39 -8.51 -4.38
CA GLY A 144 -10.23 -9.68 -4.09
C GLY A 144 -11.59 -9.37 -3.52
#